data_AF-A0A0V0QYG4-F1
#
_entry.id   AF-A0A0V0QYG4-F1
#
_cell.length_a   1.000
_cell.length_b   1.000
_cell.length_c   1.000
_cell.angle_alpha   90.00
_cell.angle_beta   90.00
_cell.angle_gamma   90.00
#
_symmetry.space_group_name_H-M   'P 1'
#
loop_
_entity.id
_entity.type
_entity.pdbx_description
1 polymer ?
#
loop_
_entity_poly.entity_id
_entity_poly.type
_entity_poly.pdbx_seq_one_letter_code
_entity_poly.pdbx_strand_id
1 'polypeptide(L)'
;MADKISISFDEENKIRVLDAEKFRETEAIKNESMEFIKKVLNQDETITALTETLEVYAKKIEEEKLRAIGERNKVETEAENRKKKMLELNNYLNEKKTELERYKVEYQSLQKVVEDQKKLIDKLSNSEQQ
;
A
#
# COMPACT_ATOMS: atom_id res chain seq x y z
N MET A 1 -62.03 14.07 51.17
CA MET A 1 -62.81 12.90 50.75
C MET A 1 -61.80 11.80 50.52
N ALA A 2 -61.77 10.78 51.38
CA ALA A 2 -60.83 9.67 51.22
C ALA A 2 -61.27 8.84 50.01
N ASP A 3 -60.43 8.77 48.98
CA ASP A 3 -60.68 7.90 47.83
C ASP A 3 -60.88 6.47 48.34
N LYS A 4 -61.99 5.86 47.92
CA LYS A 4 -62.39 4.52 48.33
C LYS A 4 -61.41 3.54 47.69
N ILE A 5 -60.40 3.11 48.44
CA ILE A 5 -59.42 2.12 47.99
C ILE A 5 -60.16 0.81 47.71
N SER A 6 -60.30 0.45 46.43
CA SER A 6 -60.89 -0.83 46.02
C SER A 6 -59.82 -1.90 46.08
N ILE A 7 -59.98 -2.84 47.01
CA ILE A 7 -59.10 -4.00 47.15
C ILE A 7 -59.66 -5.12 46.27
N SER A 8 -58.82 -5.71 45.42
CA SER A 8 -59.14 -6.88 44.60
C SER A 8 -58.29 -8.07 45.05
N PHE A 9 -58.78 -9.28 44.78
CA PHE A 9 -58.04 -10.52 44.94
C PHE A 9 -57.76 -11.07 43.55
N ASP A 10 -56.53 -11.48 43.30
CA ASP A 10 -56.19 -12.15 42.04
C ASP A 10 -56.40 -13.67 42.10
N GLU A 11 -56.13 -14.34 40.97
CA GLU A 11 -56.22 -15.80 40.82
C GLU A 11 -55.28 -16.58 41.75
N GLU A 12 -54.28 -15.92 42.36
CA GLU A 12 -53.35 -16.48 43.34
C GLU A 12 -53.71 -16.11 44.79
N ASN A 13 -54.89 -15.54 45.03
CA ASN A 13 -55.38 -15.00 46.31
C ASN A 13 -54.51 -13.89 46.91
N LYS A 14 -53.74 -13.17 46.09
CA LYS A 14 -52.96 -12.01 46.52
C LYS A 14 -53.84 -10.77 46.53
N ILE A 15 -53.67 -9.98 47.59
CA ILE A 15 -54.35 -8.70 47.77
C ILE A 15 -53.73 -7.68 46.81
N ARG A 16 -54.55 -7.05 45.96
CA ARG A 16 -54.13 -6.02 45.01
C ARG A 16 -54.96 -4.76 45.18
N VAL A 17 -54.34 -3.63 44.85
CA VAL A 17 -54.97 -2.28 44.87
C VAL A 17 -55.51 -1.89 43.50
N LEU A 18 -55.02 -2.55 42.44
CA LEU A 18 -55.53 -2.48 41.08
C LEU A 18 -56.46 -3.66 40.80
N ASP A 19 -57.38 -3.49 39.87
CA ASP A 19 -58.14 -4.61 39.31
C ASP A 19 -57.18 -5.69 38.77
N ALA A 20 -57.47 -6.97 39.03
CA ALA A 20 -56.56 -8.07 38.75
C ALA A 20 -56.22 -8.18 37.25
N GLU A 21 -57.16 -7.88 36.36
CA GLU A 21 -56.94 -7.89 34.91
C GLU A 21 -56.02 -6.74 34.49
N LYS A 22 -56.28 -5.52 34.98
CA LYS A 22 -55.44 -4.35 34.71
C LYS A 22 -54.01 -4.52 35.22
N PHE A 23 -53.84 -5.16 36.38
CA PHE A 23 -52.51 -5.48 36.90
C PHE A 23 -51.77 -6.46 35.97
N ARG A 24 -52.44 -7.52 35.51
CA ARG A 24 -51.86 -8.51 34.58
C ARG A 24 -51.44 -7.87 33.25
N GLU A 25 -52.29 -7.02 32.68
CA GLU A 25 -51.98 -6.29 31.46
C GLU A 25 -50.79 -5.34 31.66
N THR A 26 -50.74 -4.64 32.79
CA THR A 26 -49.61 -3.75 33.13
C THR A 26 -48.30 -4.52 33.24
N GLU A 27 -48.31 -5.70 33.89
CA GLU A 27 -47.13 -6.58 33.96
C GLU A 27 -46.73 -7.12 32.59
N ALA A 28 -47.69 -7.51 31.74
CA ALA A 28 -47.42 -7.97 30.38
C ALA A 28 -46.73 -6.87 29.55
N ILE A 29 -47.28 -5.65 29.56
CA ILE A 29 -46.71 -4.48 28.87
C ILE A 29 -45.31 -4.17 29.41
N LYS A 30 -45.12 -4.24 30.74
CA LYS A 30 -43.80 -4.04 31.36
C LYS A 30 -42.78 -5.05 30.84
N ASN A 31 -43.14 -6.33 30.78
CA ASN A 31 -42.24 -7.39 30.31
C ASN A 31 -41.93 -7.25 28.82
N GLU A 32 -42.94 -6.99 27.99
CA GLU A 32 -42.75 -6.74 26.56
C GLU A 32 -41.86 -5.52 26.30
N SER A 33 -42.05 -4.45 27.07
CA SER A 33 -41.21 -3.25 27.00
C SER A 33 -39.75 -3.55 27.36
N MET A 34 -39.51 -4.38 28.39
CA MET A 34 -38.15 -4.80 28.75
C MET A 34 -37.51 -5.67 27.67
N GLU A 35 -38.26 -6.61 27.07
CA GLU A 35 -37.76 -7.41 25.95
C GLU A 35 -37.43 -6.56 24.73
N PHE A 36 -38.28 -5.57 24.43
CA PHE A 36 -38.04 -4.63 23.34
C PHE A 36 -36.73 -3.85 23.57
N ILE A 37 -36.55 -3.28 24.77
CA ILE A 37 -35.30 -2.57 25.12
C ILE A 37 -34.09 -3.49 24.94
N LYS A 38 -34.18 -4.75 25.41
CA LYS A 38 -33.09 -5.72 25.26
C LYS A 38 -32.76 -6.00 23.80
N LYS A 39 -33.78 -6.14 22.94
CA LYS A 39 -33.59 -6.34 21.49
C LYS A 39 -32.92 -5.13 20.83
N VAL A 40 -33.34 -3.92 21.20
CA VAL A 40 -32.75 -2.67 20.69
C VAL A 40 -31.28 -2.57 21.08
N LEU A 41 -30.92 -2.86 22.33
CA LEU A 41 -29.53 -2.84 22.78
C LEU A 41 -28.66 -3.86 22.03
N ASN A 42 -29.16 -5.08 21.84
CA ASN A 42 -28.42 -6.11 21.08
C ASN A 42 -28.27 -5.76 19.59
N GLN A 43 -29.26 -5.07 19.01
CA GLN A 43 -29.14 -4.55 17.64
C GLN A 43 -28.08 -3.45 17.54
N ASP A 44 -28.03 -2.55 18.51
CA ASP A 44 -27.02 -1.49 18.56
C ASP A 44 -25.61 -2.09 18.61
N GLU A 45 -25.36 -3.05 19.51
CA GLU A 45 -24.10 -3.79 19.60
C GLU A 45 -23.71 -4.46 18.26
N THR A 46 -24.69 -5.07 17.59
CA THR A 46 -24.46 -5.73 16.29
C THR A 46 -24.09 -4.72 15.20
N ILE A 47 -24.76 -3.56 15.16
CA ILE A 47 -24.49 -2.50 14.20
C ILE A 47 -23.12 -1.88 14.45
N THR A 48 -22.73 -1.67 15.71
CA THR A 48 -21.40 -1.19 16.08
C THR A 48 -20.33 -2.16 15.58
N ALA A 49 -20.45 -3.45 15.89
CA ALA A 49 -19.49 -4.47 15.46
C ALA A 49 -19.39 -4.57 13.92
N LEU A 50 -20.51 -4.47 13.21
CA LEU A 50 -20.54 -4.43 11.75
C LEU A 50 -19.81 -3.21 11.21
N THR A 51 -20.04 -2.04 11.81
CA THR A 51 -19.45 -0.76 11.38
C THR A 51 -17.92 -0.80 11.56
N GLU A 52 -17.45 -1.25 12.72
CA GLU A 52 -16.01 -1.45 12.98
C GLU A 52 -15.38 -2.41 11.96
N THR A 53 -16.06 -3.52 11.67
CA THR A 53 -15.60 -4.48 10.68
C THR A 53 -15.50 -3.87 9.28
N LEU A 54 -16.51 -3.10 8.86
CA LEU A 54 -16.51 -2.39 7.58
C LEU A 54 -15.38 -1.36 7.49
N GLU A 55 -15.08 -0.63 8.57
CA GLU A 55 -13.95 0.30 8.60
C GLU A 55 -12.60 -0.40 8.40
N VAL A 56 -12.41 -1.57 9.03
CA VAL A 56 -11.19 -2.38 8.84
C VAL A 56 -11.05 -2.81 7.38
N TYR A 57 -12.13 -3.29 6.76
CA TYR A 57 -12.10 -3.69 5.35
C TYR A 57 -11.89 -2.52 4.41
N ALA A 58 -12.51 -1.36 4.68
CA ALA A 58 -12.31 -0.15 3.89
C ALA A 58 -10.83 0.28 3.87
N LYS A 59 -10.16 0.25 5.03
CA LYS A 59 -8.71 0.54 5.13
C LYS A 59 -7.88 -0.44 4.31
N LYS A 60 -8.13 -1.74 4.44
CA LYS A 60 -7.41 -2.78 3.66
C LYS A 60 -7.59 -2.62 2.16
N ILE A 61 -8.81 -2.28 1.71
CA ILE A 61 -9.10 -2.04 0.29
C ILE A 61 -8.29 -0.86 -0.24
N GLU A 62 -8.24 0.25 0.51
CA GLU A 62 -7.49 1.43 0.08
C GLU A 62 -5.98 1.16 0.05
N GLU A 63 -5.44 0.44 1.03
CA GLU A 63 -4.03 0.00 1.04
C GLU A 63 -3.68 -0.83 -0.20
N GLU A 64 -4.49 -1.85 -0.51
CA GLU A 64 -4.26 -2.70 -1.68
C GLU A 64 -4.44 -1.96 -3.00
N LYS A 65 -5.40 -1.03 -3.08
CA LYS A 65 -5.58 -0.16 -4.24
C LYS A 65 -4.36 0.72 -4.48
N LEU A 66 -3.81 1.34 -3.43
CA LEU A 66 -2.58 2.14 -3.54
C LEU A 66 -1.40 1.28 -3.99
N ARG A 67 -1.26 0.06 -3.44
CA ARG A 67 -0.23 -0.90 -3.85
C ARG A 67 -0.36 -1.26 -5.33
N ALA A 68 -1.56 -1.58 -5.79
CA ALA A 68 -1.83 -1.93 -7.18
C ALA A 68 -1.53 -0.78 -8.15
N ILE A 69 -1.88 0.47 -7.78
CA ILE A 69 -1.54 1.66 -8.57
C ILE A 69 -0.01 1.83 -8.64
N GLY A 70 0.68 1.64 -7.51
CA GLY A 70 2.14 1.71 -7.45
C GLY A 70 2.82 0.71 -8.39
N GLU A 71 2.39 -0.55 -8.37
CA GLU A 71 2.90 -1.59 -9.27
C GLU A 71 2.57 -1.29 -10.74
N ARG A 72 1.37 -0.81 -11.03
CA ARG A 72 0.98 -0.41 -12.39
C ARG A 72 1.89 0.71 -12.92
N ASN A 73 2.15 1.74 -12.12
CA ASN A 73 3.01 2.85 -12.53
C ASN A 73 4.46 2.40 -12.77
N LYS A 74 4.96 1.44 -11.99
CA LYS A 74 6.29 0.84 -12.23
C LYS A 74 6.34 0.14 -13.59
N VAL A 75 5.35 -0.68 -13.91
CA VAL A 75 5.28 -1.41 -15.19
C VAL A 75 5.14 -0.44 -16.35
N GLU A 76 4.26 0.57 -16.23
CA GLU A 76 4.03 1.57 -17.26
C GLU A 76 5.30 2.37 -17.58
N THR A 77 6.08 2.73 -16.56
CA THR A 77 7.35 3.47 -16.72
C THR A 77 8.54 2.57 -17.06
N GLU A 78 8.41 1.24 -16.97
CA GLU A 78 9.53 0.31 -17.18
C GLU A 78 10.07 0.37 -18.61
N ALA A 79 9.18 0.41 -19.61
CA ALA A 79 9.56 0.46 -21.01
C ALA A 79 10.33 1.74 -21.35
N GLU A 80 9.88 2.88 -20.82
CA GLU A 80 10.54 4.17 -21.01
C GLU A 80 11.89 4.22 -20.29
N ASN A 81 11.96 3.73 -19.04
CA ASN A 81 13.21 3.60 -18.29
C ASN A 81 14.23 2.71 -19.00
N ARG A 82 13.78 1.59 -19.57
CA ARG A 82 14.62 0.68 -20.37
C ARG A 82 15.15 1.37 -21.62
N LYS A 83 14.30 2.11 -22.33
CA LYS A 83 14.70 2.89 -23.52
C LYS A 83 15.73 3.96 -23.17
N LYS A 84 15.49 4.72 -22.10
CA LYS A 84 16.43 5.73 -21.60
C LYS A 84 17.77 5.11 -21.24
N LYS A 85 17.75 3.96 -20.54
CA LYS A 85 18.97 3.26 -20.17
C LYS A 85 19.75 2.74 -21.37
N MET A 86 19.07 2.21 -22.39
CA MET A 86 19.72 1.84 -23.65
C MET A 86 20.37 3.03 -24.34
N LEU A 87 19.72 4.19 -24.36
CA LEU A 87 20.28 5.39 -24.98
C LEU A 87 21.54 5.85 -24.24
N GLU A 88 21.50 5.91 -22.91
CA GLU A 88 22.65 6.25 -22.06
C GLU A 88 23.83 5.30 -22.32
N LEU A 89 23.58 3.99 -22.35
CA LEU A 89 24.63 2.99 -22.60
C LEU A 89 25.22 3.10 -24.01
N ASN A 90 24.40 3.38 -25.02
CA ASN A 90 24.89 3.57 -26.39
C ASN A 90 25.76 4.82 -26.51
N ASN A 91 25.37 5.92 -25.85
CA ASN A 91 26.19 7.14 -25.83
C ASN A 91 27.54 6.87 -25.18
N TYR A 92 27.54 6.23 -24.01
CA TYR A 92 28.78 5.84 -23.32
C TYR A 92 29.66 4.91 -24.16
N LEU A 93 29.06 3.93 -24.84
CA LEU A 93 29.80 3.05 -25.74
C LEU A 93 30.46 3.82 -26.90
N ASN A 94 29.76 4.79 -27.48
CA ASN A 94 30.30 5.62 -28.56
C ASN A 94 31.44 6.52 -28.09
N GLU A 95 31.34 7.10 -26.90
CA GLU A 95 32.44 7.87 -26.29
C GLU A 95 33.69 6.99 -26.13
N LYS A 96 33.52 5.78 -25.58
CA LYS A 96 34.64 4.84 -25.38
C LYS A 96 35.25 4.34 -26.69
N LYS A 97 34.43 4.09 -27.72
CA LYS A 97 34.94 3.76 -29.07
C LYS A 97 35.75 4.90 -29.67
N THR A 98 35.27 6.14 -29.53
CA THR A 98 35.97 7.33 -30.04
C THR A 98 37.30 7.53 -29.34
N GLU A 99 37.33 7.38 -28.02
CA GLU A 99 38.55 7.43 -27.22
C GLU A 99 39.55 6.33 -27.62
N LEU A 100 39.07 5.11 -27.86
CA LEU A 100 39.90 4.00 -28.34
C LEU A 100 40.52 4.29 -29.72
N GLU A 101 39.75 4.82 -30.68
CA GLU A 101 40.30 5.14 -31.99
C GLU A 101 41.34 6.26 -31.93
N ARG A 102 41.14 7.26 -31.06
CA ARG A 102 42.17 8.28 -30.79
C ARG A 102 43.47 7.62 -30.30
N TYR A 103 43.39 6.72 -29.32
CA TYR A 103 44.58 6.04 -28.79
C TYR A 103 45.26 5.13 -29.82
N LYS A 104 44.50 4.47 -30.70
CA LYS A 104 45.08 3.67 -31.79
C LYS A 104 45.89 4.54 -32.76
N VAL A 105 45.36 5.70 -33.15
CA VAL A 105 46.07 6.63 -34.03
C VAL A 105 47.34 7.16 -33.36
N GLU A 106 47.25 7.54 -32.09
CA GLU A 106 48.41 8.00 -31.32
C GLU A 106 49.49 6.91 -31.20
N TYR A 107 49.08 5.67 -30.90
CA TYR A 107 49.98 4.53 -30.85
C TYR A 107 50.68 4.27 -32.19
N GLN A 108 49.95 4.28 -33.30
CA GLN A 108 50.54 4.10 -34.64
C GLN A 108 51.53 5.23 -34.98
N SER A 109 51.23 6.47 -34.59
CA SER A 109 52.13 7.61 -34.77
C SER A 109 53.44 7.41 -33.99
N LEU A 110 53.35 7.00 -32.73
CA LEU A 110 54.52 6.71 -31.88
C LEU A 110 55.33 5.53 -32.43
N GLN A 111 54.70 4.47 -32.91
CA GLN A 111 55.41 3.34 -33.53
C GLN A 111 56.26 3.80 -34.73
N LYS A 112 55.71 4.69 -35.58
CA LYS A 112 56.45 5.23 -36.72
C LYS A 112 57.66 6.05 -36.27
N VAL A 113 57.50 6.90 -35.26
CA VAL A 113 58.62 7.67 -34.69
C VAL A 113 59.70 6.75 -34.13
N VAL A 114 59.33 5.70 -33.40
CA VAL A 114 60.28 4.70 -32.88
C VAL A 114 61.03 4.00 -34.01
N GLU A 115 60.35 3.66 -35.10
CA GLU A 115 60.95 3.00 -36.25
C GLU A 115 61.93 3.92 -36.99
N ASP A 116 61.59 5.20 -37.14
CA ASP A 116 62.47 6.21 -37.73
C ASP A 116 63.70 6.48 -36.84
N GLN A 117 63.52 6.53 -35.52
CA GLN A 117 64.62 6.65 -34.57
C GLN A 117 65.57 5.45 -34.62
N LYS A 118 65.06 4.22 -34.72
CA LYS A 118 65.89 3.01 -34.88
C LYS A 118 66.73 3.08 -36.16
N LYS A 119 66.11 3.44 -37.29
CA LYS A 119 66.82 3.61 -38.57
C LYS A 119 67.91 4.69 -38.48
N LEU A 120 67.67 5.76 -37.73
CA LEU A 120 68.67 6.81 -37.51
C LEU A 120 69.85 6.31 -36.68
N ILE A 121 69.58 5.58 -35.59
CA ILE A 121 70.61 4.96 -34.74
C ILE A 121 71.45 4.00 -35.58
N ASP A 122 70.83 3.10 -36.35
CA ASP A 122 71.54 2.13 -37.19
C ASP A 122 72.46 2.83 -38.21
N LYS A 123 72.02 3.96 -38.80
CA LYS A 123 72.86 4.75 -39.69
C LYS A 123 74.06 5.36 -38.97
N LEU A 124 73.84 5.98 -37.81
CA LEU A 124 74.88 6.62 -37.02
C LEU A 124 75.93 5.59 -36.56
N SER A 125 75.49 4.44 -36.05
CA SER A 125 76.39 3.35 -35.63
C SER A 125 77.20 2.76 -36.78
N ASN A 126 76.63 2.64 -37.99
CA ASN A 126 77.38 2.17 -39.15
C ASN A 126 78.37 3.21 -39.70
N SER A 127 78.07 4.51 -39.57
CA SER A 127 78.99 5.58 -39.97
C SER A 127 80.17 5.79 -39.02
N GLU A 128 80.07 5.37 -37.75
CA GLU A 128 81.18 5.41 -36.79
C GLU A 128 82.16 4.22 -36.95
N GLN A 129 81.80 3.20 -37.74
CA GLN A 129 82.63 2.01 -37.98
C GLN A 129 83.45 2.05 -39.29
N GLN A 130 83.37 3.15 -40.05
CA GLN A 130 84.21 3.44 -41.24
C GLN A 130 85.24 4.52 -40.93
#